data_AF-A0A534J9S4-F1
#
_entry.id   AF-A0A534J9S4-F1
#
_cell.length_a   1.000
_cell.length_b   1.000
_cell.length_c   1.000
_cell.angle_alpha   90.00
_cell.angle_beta   90.00
_cell.angle_gamma   90.00
#
_symmetry.space_group_name_H-M   'P 1'
#
loop_
_entity.id
_entity.type
_entity.pdbx_description
1 polymer ?
#
loop_
_entity_poly.entity_id
_entity_poly.type
_entity_poly.pdbx_seq_one_letter_code
_entity_poly.pdbx_strand_id
1 'polypeptide(L)'
;MKLSSAALLGIAAIVGIMAAGVFAYILFLAPNLFIDQRLWWTGFVSLVFAFLAYLVYAGTEARILQRFAGGLFLISAGSFYGSIFSSRTDPGTMLTWAIVLSVIVVIVLIGVFVMSREGEATNARLARRKLTP
;
A
#
# COMPACT_ATOMS: atom_id res chain seq x y z
N MET A 1 23.23 -13.35 3.81
CA MET A 1 22.57 -14.46 4.54
C MET A 1 21.14 -14.55 4.06
N LYS A 2 20.66 -15.70 3.56
CA LYS A 2 19.25 -15.85 3.14
C LYS A 2 18.42 -16.07 4.41
N LEU A 3 17.56 -15.11 4.74
CA LEU A 3 16.58 -15.30 5.81
C LEU A 3 15.70 -16.50 5.45
N SER A 4 15.47 -17.42 6.39
CA SER A 4 14.54 -18.54 6.17
C SER A 4 13.16 -17.99 5.81
N SER A 5 12.50 -18.58 4.81
CA SER A 5 11.14 -18.18 4.38
C SER A 5 10.15 -18.12 5.55
N ALA A 6 10.32 -19.03 6.53
CA ALA A 6 9.53 -19.07 7.75
C ALA A 6 9.76 -17.84 8.65
N ALA A 7 10.99 -17.35 8.75
CA ALA A 7 11.32 -16.16 9.52
C ALA A 7 10.75 -14.89 8.86
N LEU A 8 10.78 -14.82 7.53
CA LEU A 8 10.20 -13.70 6.78
C LEU A 8 8.66 -13.64 6.96
N LEU A 9 8.01 -14.80 6.94
CA LEU A 9 6.58 -14.94 7.22
C LEU A 9 6.23 -14.53 8.67
N GLY A 10 7.04 -14.96 9.64
CA GLY A 10 6.87 -14.57 11.04
C GLY A 10 6.97 -13.06 11.25
N ILE A 11 7.98 -12.42 10.66
CA ILE A 11 8.13 -10.95 10.71
C ILE A 11 6.94 -10.27 10.02
N ALA A 12 6.54 -10.73 8.85
CA ALA A 12 5.39 -10.18 8.13
C ALA A 12 4.09 -10.30 8.95
N ALA A 13 3.88 -11.40 9.67
CA ALA A 13 2.73 -11.58 10.55
C ALA A 13 2.74 -10.60 11.73
N ILE A 14 3.88 -10.42 12.38
CA ILE A 14 4.02 -9.46 13.49
C ILE A 14 3.75 -8.04 13.01
N VAL A 15 4.34 -7.64 11.89
CA VAL A 15 4.11 -6.32 11.28
C VAL A 15 2.65 -6.15 10.88
N GLY A 16 2.01 -7.19 10.34
CA GLY A 16 0.59 -7.18 10.00
C GLY A 16 -0.32 -6.97 11.22
N ILE A 17 -0.06 -7.68 12.31
CA ILE A 17 -0.81 -7.52 13.58
C ILE A 17 -0.60 -6.12 14.15
N MET A 18 0.64 -5.62 14.13
CA MET A 18 0.96 -4.27 14.58
C MET A 18 0.21 -3.22 13.75
N ALA A 19 0.21 -3.35 12.42
CA ALA A 19 -0.54 -2.46 11.54
C ALA A 19 -2.05 -2.50 11.81
N ALA A 20 -2.61 -3.71 12.00
CA ALA A 20 -4.01 -3.87 12.35
C ALA A 20 -4.36 -3.18 13.69
N GLY A 21 -3.48 -3.29 14.70
CA GLY A 21 -3.64 -2.59 15.97
C GLY A 21 -3.63 -1.07 15.82
N VAL A 22 -2.71 -0.53 15.03
CA VAL A 22 -2.65 0.91 14.72
C VAL A 22 -3.92 1.37 14.01
N PHE A 23 -4.39 0.62 13.01
CA PHE A 23 -5.64 0.96 12.30
C PHE A 23 -6.85 0.90 13.23
N ALA A 24 -6.96 -0.13 14.06
CA ALA A 24 -8.04 -0.24 15.04
C ALA A 24 -8.03 0.94 16.02
N TYR A 25 -6.85 1.36 16.49
CA TYR A 25 -6.72 2.51 17.36
C TYR A 25 -7.20 3.80 16.68
N ILE A 26 -6.71 4.09 15.46
CA ILE A 26 -7.07 5.32 14.73
C ILE A 26 -8.57 5.37 14.44
N LEU A 27 -9.14 4.26 13.96
CA LEU A 27 -10.53 4.23 13.51
C LEU A 27 -11.53 4.25 14.67
N PHE A 28 -11.24 3.55 15.76
CA PHE A 28 -12.23 3.31 16.82
C PHE A 28 -11.92 4.01 18.14
N LEU A 29 -10.65 4.13 18.53
CA LEU A 29 -10.26 4.57 19.87
C LEU A 29 -9.80 6.03 19.94
N ALA A 30 -9.47 6.68 18.82
CA ALA A 30 -9.01 8.07 18.80
C ALA A 30 -10.14 9.07 19.15
N PRO A 31 -10.24 9.56 20.40
CA PRO A 31 -11.46 10.18 20.91
C PRO A 31 -11.68 11.61 20.39
N ASN A 32 -10.61 12.30 19.99
CA ASN A 32 -10.66 13.71 19.57
C ASN A 32 -10.68 13.92 18.05
N LEU A 33 -10.70 12.83 17.26
CA LEU A 33 -10.70 12.92 15.80
C LEU A 33 -12.11 12.70 15.25
N PHE A 34 -12.54 13.59 14.36
CA PHE A 34 -13.71 13.37 13.52
C PHE A 34 -13.45 12.27 12.48
N ILE A 35 -14.51 11.68 11.91
CA ILE A 35 -14.40 10.53 11.01
C ILE A 35 -13.52 10.81 9.78
N ASP A 36 -13.61 12.00 9.21
CA ASP A 36 -12.81 12.48 8.09
C ASP A 36 -11.31 12.52 8.45
N GLN A 37 -10.99 12.99 9.66
CA GLN A 37 -9.62 13.02 10.17
C GLN A 37 -9.09 11.61 10.47
N ARG A 38 -9.92 10.73 11.06
CA ARG A 38 -9.56 9.33 11.31
C ARG A 38 -9.23 8.60 10.00
N LEU A 39 -10.04 8.80 8.97
CA LEU A 39 -9.82 8.23 7.65
C LEU A 39 -8.58 8.83 6.99
N TRP A 40 -8.32 10.13 7.14
CA TRP A 40 -7.10 10.77 6.64
C TRP A 40 -5.84 10.13 7.26
N TRP A 41 -5.81 10.00 8.59
CA TRP A 41 -4.69 9.39 9.32
C TRP A 41 -4.51 7.92 9.00
N THR A 42 -5.61 7.17 8.86
CA THR A 42 -5.58 5.77 8.42
C THR A 42 -4.96 5.67 7.02
N GLY A 43 -5.37 6.56 6.10
CA GLY A 43 -4.83 6.64 4.76
C GLY A 43 -3.33 6.92 4.75
N PHE A 44 -2.89 7.89 5.54
CA PHE A 44 -1.49 8.28 5.67
C PHE A 44 -0.61 7.17 6.25
N VAL A 45 -1.02 6.58 7.38
CA VAL A 45 -0.25 5.50 8.01
C VAL A 45 -0.18 4.27 7.09
N SER A 46 -1.27 3.94 6.41
CA SER A 46 -1.28 2.85 5.43
C SER A 46 -0.34 3.12 4.26
N LEU A 47 -0.24 4.37 3.78
CA LEU A 47 0.72 4.75 2.74
C LEU A 47 2.16 4.55 3.20
N VAL A 48 2.48 4.97 4.43
CA VAL A 48 3.82 4.81 5.02
C VAL A 48 4.17 3.33 5.12
N PHE A 49 3.26 2.50 5.63
CA PHE A 49 3.50 1.05 5.70
C PHE A 49 3.59 0.40 4.32
N ALA A 50 2.79 0.84 3.34
CA ALA A 50 2.90 0.37 1.96
C ALA A 50 4.29 0.68 1.39
N PHE A 51 4.78 1.90 1.60
CA PHE A 51 6.09 2.33 1.15
C PHE A 51 7.22 1.55 1.84
N LEU A 52 7.16 1.37 3.16
CA LEU A 52 8.14 0.56 3.89
C LEU A 52 8.12 -0.89 3.42
N ALA A 53 6.95 -1.51 3.25
CA ALA A 53 6.82 -2.86 2.74
C ALA A 53 7.41 -2.98 1.32
N TYR A 54 7.20 -1.97 0.48
CA TYR A 54 7.78 -1.90 -0.85
C TYR A 54 9.32 -1.78 -0.81
N LEU A 55 9.90 -0.97 0.08
CA LEU A 55 11.34 -0.87 0.25
C LEU A 55 11.96 -2.21 0.68
N VAL A 56 11.33 -2.91 1.62
CA VAL A 56 11.79 -4.25 2.03
C VAL A 56 11.64 -5.25 0.88
N TYR A 57 10.57 -5.16 0.09
CA TYR A 57 10.44 -5.95 -1.14
C TYR A 57 11.59 -5.67 -2.11
N ALA A 58 11.94 -4.40 -2.35
CA ALA A 58 13.03 -4.04 -3.26
C ALA A 58 14.39 -4.62 -2.81
N GLY A 59 14.61 -4.78 -1.50
CA GLY A 59 15.83 -5.40 -0.96
C GLY A 59 15.80 -6.94 -0.86
N THR A 60 14.63 -7.57 -0.90
CA THR A 60 14.48 -9.02 -0.65
C THR A 60 13.87 -9.82 -1.79
N GLU A 61 13.26 -9.15 -2.78
CA GLU A 61 12.48 -9.70 -3.89
C GLU A 61 11.33 -10.64 -3.47
N ALA A 62 10.92 -10.60 -2.19
CA ALA A 62 9.89 -11.50 -1.67
C ALA A 62 8.49 -11.04 -2.09
N ARG A 63 7.83 -11.80 -2.97
CA ARG A 63 6.50 -11.49 -3.53
C ARG A 63 5.40 -11.24 -2.48
N ILE A 64 5.53 -11.80 -1.27
CA ILE A 64 4.59 -11.57 -0.17
C ILE A 64 4.56 -10.08 0.23
N LEU A 65 5.72 -9.42 0.28
CA LEU A 65 5.84 -8.01 0.63
C LEU A 65 5.30 -7.10 -0.47
N GLN A 66 5.47 -7.48 -1.74
CA GLN A 66 4.87 -6.77 -2.87
C GLN A 66 3.33 -6.75 -2.77
N ARG A 67 2.71 -7.92 -2.50
CA ARG A 67 1.26 -8.01 -2.34
C ARG A 67 0.77 -7.23 -1.11
N PHE A 68 1.52 -7.29 -0.02
CA PHE A 68 1.23 -6.56 1.20
C PHE A 68 1.28 -5.04 0.99
N ALA A 69 2.32 -4.55 0.30
CA ALA A 69 2.44 -3.14 -0.09
C ALA A 69 1.27 -2.69 -0.97
N GLY A 70 0.88 -3.50 -1.96
CA GLY A 70 -0.27 -3.21 -2.81
C GLY A 70 -1.60 -3.16 -2.03
N GLY A 71 -1.81 -4.09 -1.10
CA GLY A 71 -3.00 -4.09 -0.23
C GLY A 71 -3.06 -2.85 0.68
N LEU A 72 -1.95 -2.47 1.29
CA LEU A 72 -1.84 -1.25 2.10
C LEU A 72 -2.01 0.02 1.26
N PHE A 73 -1.54 0.03 0.02
CA PHE A 73 -1.78 1.14 -0.90
C PHE A 73 -3.28 1.29 -1.23
N LEU A 74 -4.00 0.19 -1.44
CA LEU A 74 -5.44 0.21 -1.65
C LEU A 74 -6.21 0.74 -0.43
N ILE A 75 -5.83 0.29 0.78
CA ILE A 75 -6.38 0.82 2.04
C ILE A 75 -6.11 2.32 2.14
N SER A 76 -4.91 2.76 1.76
CA SER A 76 -4.53 4.17 1.75
C SER A 76 -5.43 5.00 0.85
N ALA A 77 -5.55 4.61 -0.42
CA ALA A 77 -6.39 5.31 -1.40
C ALA A 77 -7.86 5.35 -0.95
N GLY A 78 -8.42 4.21 -0.54
CA GLY A 78 -9.80 4.13 -0.06
C GLY A 78 -10.05 5.03 1.16
N SER A 79 -9.10 5.10 2.08
CA SER A 79 -9.20 5.95 3.27
C SER A 79 -9.11 7.44 2.93
N PHE A 80 -8.25 7.84 1.98
CA PHE A 80 -8.21 9.23 1.52
C PHE A 80 -9.50 9.65 0.80
N TYR A 81 -10.07 8.81 -0.08
CA TYR A 81 -11.39 9.09 -0.66
C TYR A 81 -12.47 9.16 0.41
N GLY A 82 -12.48 8.22 1.35
CA GLY A 82 -13.41 8.23 2.48
C GLY A 82 -13.30 9.50 3.31
N SER A 83 -12.08 9.98 3.56
CA SER A 83 -11.82 11.25 4.25
C SER A 83 -12.42 12.44 3.50
N ILE A 84 -12.22 12.52 2.18
CA ILE A 84 -12.77 13.59 1.34
C ILE A 84 -14.31 13.56 1.40
N PHE A 85 -14.93 12.40 1.19
CA PHE A 85 -16.39 12.27 1.11
C PHE A 85 -17.13 12.30 2.45
N SER A 86 -16.43 12.09 3.56
CA SER A 86 -16.97 12.25 4.91
C SER A 86 -16.69 13.63 5.53
N SER A 87 -15.89 14.46 4.85
CA SER A 87 -15.62 15.81 5.29
C SER A 87 -16.86 16.70 5.19
N ARG A 88 -16.93 17.73 6.04
CA ARG A 88 -18.01 18.75 6.03
C ARG A 88 -17.65 19.94 5.15
N THR A 89 -16.73 19.76 4.21
CA THR A 89 -16.28 20.83 3.31
C THR A 89 -17.31 21.06 2.20
N ASP A 90 -17.19 22.18 1.50
CA ASP A 90 -18.06 22.49 0.38
C ASP A 90 -17.85 21.49 -0.78
N PRO A 91 -18.90 21.18 -1.57
CA PRO A 91 -18.81 20.21 -2.67
C PRO A 91 -17.74 20.55 -3.72
N GLY A 92 -17.44 21.83 -3.91
CA GLY A 92 -16.40 22.30 -4.84
C GLY A 92 -15.02 21.83 -4.39
N THR A 93 -14.66 22.09 -3.13
CA THR A 93 -13.41 21.63 -2.52
C THR A 93 -13.29 20.11 -2.52
N MET A 94 -14.37 19.38 -2.20
CA MET A 94 -14.38 17.91 -2.25
C MET A 94 -14.07 17.39 -3.65
N LEU A 95 -14.69 17.98 -4.68
CA LEU A 95 -14.47 17.61 -6.08
C LEU A 95 -13.02 17.87 -6.50
N THR A 96 -12.47 19.03 -6.14
CA THR A 96 -11.07 19.37 -6.45
C THR A 96 -10.11 18.35 -5.83
N TRP A 97 -10.27 18.03 -4.55
CA TRP A 97 -9.42 17.03 -3.89
C TRP A 97 -9.61 15.62 -4.45
N ALA A 98 -10.84 15.24 -4.79
CA ALA A 98 -11.10 13.94 -5.41
C ALA A 98 -10.44 13.82 -6.79
N ILE A 99 -10.44 14.88 -7.60
CA ILE A 99 -9.75 14.92 -8.90
C ILE A 99 -8.24 14.80 -8.70
N VAL A 100 -7.66 15.61 -7.80
CA VAL A 100 -6.22 15.56 -7.50
C VAL A 100 -5.80 14.16 -7.04
N LEU A 101 -6.55 13.56 -6.10
CA LEU A 101 -6.29 12.22 -5.62
C LEU A 101 -6.41 11.18 -6.74
N SER A 102 -7.42 11.30 -7.61
CA SER A 102 -7.61 10.37 -8.74
C SER A 102 -6.44 10.40 -9.72
N VAL A 103 -5.93 11.59 -10.04
CA VAL A 103 -4.73 11.73 -10.89
C VAL A 103 -3.53 11.06 -10.25
N ILE A 104 -3.30 11.28 -8.94
CA ILE A 104 -2.19 10.65 -8.20
C ILE A 104 -2.31 9.12 -8.23
N VAL A 105 -3.49 8.57 -7.94
CA VAL A 105 -3.74 7.12 -7.93
C VAL A 105 -3.47 6.53 -9.33
N VAL A 106 -3.95 7.18 -10.39
CA VAL A 106 -3.71 6.73 -11.77
C VAL A 106 -2.21 6.71 -12.11
N ILE A 107 -1.46 7.76 -11.73
CA ILE A 107 0.00 7.80 -11.95
C ILE A 107 0.68 6.62 -11.24
N VAL A 108 0.31 6.35 -9.99
CA VAL A 108 0.88 5.22 -9.24
C VAL A 108 0.52 3.89 -9.88
N LEU A 109 -0.74 3.69 -10.29
CA LEU A 109 -1.17 2.46 -10.96
C LEU A 109 -0.45 2.25 -12.29
N ILE A 110 -0.22 3.31 -13.07
CA ILE A 110 0.60 3.23 -14.29
C ILE A 110 2.02 2.81 -13.95
N GLY A 111 2.64 3.40 -12.92
CA GLY A 111 3.98 3.01 -12.47
C GLY A 111 4.06 1.53 -12.07
N VAL A 112 3.10 1.05 -11.27
CA VAL A 112 3.00 -0.37 -10.89
C VAL A 112 2.79 -1.26 -12.12
N PHE A 113 1.94 -0.85 -13.05
CA PHE A 113 1.69 -1.59 -14.29
C PHE A 113 2.96 -1.73 -15.13
N VAL A 114 3.69 -0.64 -15.36
CA VAL A 114 4.96 -0.66 -16.12
C VAL A 114 5.98 -1.58 -15.44
N MET A 115 6.20 -1.41 -14.13
CA MET A 115 7.13 -2.25 -13.36
C MET A 115 6.74 -3.74 -13.41
N SER A 116 5.44 -4.04 -13.38
CA SER A 116 4.97 -5.43 -13.43
C SER A 116 5.31 -6.11 -14.77
N ARG A 117 5.16 -5.39 -15.90
CA ARG A 117 5.49 -5.92 -17.23
C ARG A 117 6.99 -6.14 -17.41
N GLU A 118 7.82 -5.24 -16.91
CA GLU A 118 9.29 -5.40 -16.96
C GLU A 118 9.76 -6.62 -16.15
N GLY A 119 9.13 -6.86 -14.99
CA GLY A 119 9.38 -8.05 -14.17
C GLY A 119 8.99 -9.36 -14.88
N GLU A 120 7.87 -9.39 -15.59
CA GLU A 120 7.46 -10.55 -16.39
C GLU A 120 8.41 -10.84 -17.54
N ALA A 121 8.85 -9.80 -18.27
CA ALA A 121 9.81 -9.94 -19.37
C ALA A 121 11.15 -10.50 -18.89
N THR A 122 11.62 -10.08 -17.71
CA THR A 122 12.86 -10.56 -17.10
C THR A 122 12.76 -12.02 -16.65
N ASN A 123 11.64 -12.38 -16.01
CA ASN A 123 11.38 -13.76 -15.59
C ASN A 123 11.26 -14.72 -16.78
N ALA A 124 10.64 -14.29 -17.88
CA ALA A 124 10.55 -15.07 -19.11
C ALA A 124 11.94 -15.34 -19.74
N ARG A 125 12.86 -14.36 -19.70
CA ARG A 125 14.25 -14.52 -20.18
C ARG A 125 15.03 -15.51 -19.33
N LEU A 126 14.89 -15.45 -18.00
CA LEU A 126 15.54 -16.38 -17.07
C LEU A 126 14.98 -17.81 -17.20
N ALA A 127 13.67 -17.96 -17.37
CA ALA A 127 13.04 -19.26 -17.60
C ALA A 127 13.53 -19.93 -18.89
N ARG A 128 13.69 -19.16 -19.98
CA ARG A 128 14.25 -19.67 -21.24
C ARG A 128 15.71 -20.13 -21.10
N ARG A 129 16.56 -19.37 -20.40
CA ARG A 129 17.95 -19.78 -20.12
C ARG A 129 18.05 -21.08 -19.30
N LYS A 130 17.04 -21.42 -18.50
CA LYS A 130 17.01 -22.66 -17.73
C LYS A 130 16.59 -23.88 -18.58
N LEU A 131 15.93 -23.65 -19.72
CA LEU A 131 15.39 -24.69 -20.59
C LEU A 131 16.28 -25.00 -21.80
N THR A 132 17.23 -24.13 -22.15
CA THR A 132 18.28 -24.39 -23.13
C THR A 132 19.65 -24.24 -22.46
N PRO A 133 20.37 -25.34 -22.18
CA PRO A 133 21.77 -25.31 -21.74
C PRO A 133 22.69 -24.69 -22.79
#